data_AF-A0A8E7VSW6-F1
#
_entry.id   AF-A0A8E7VSW6-F1
#
_cell.length_a   1.000
_cell.length_b   1.000
_cell.length_c   1.000
_cell.angle_alpha   90.00
_cell.angle_beta   90.00
_cell.angle_gamma   90.00
#
_symmetry.space_group_name_H-M   'P 1'
#
loop_
_entity.id
_entity.type
_entity.pdbx_description
1 polymer ?
#
loop_
_entity_poly.entity_id
_entity_poly.type
_entity_poly.pdbx_seq_one_letter_code
_entity_poly.pdbx_strand_id
1 'polypeptide(L)'
;MSGGDGIGHNSGAHSTGGVNGSSSGRGGSSSGGGNNPNSGPGWGTTHTPDGHDIHNYNPGEFGGGGHKPGGNGGNHSGGTGDGQPPGAAMAFGFPALVPAGAGGLAVTVSGDALAAAIADVLAVLKGPFKFGAWGIALYGILPTEIAKDDPRMMSKIVTSLPADAVTESPVSSLPLDQATVSVTKRVTDVVKDERQHIAVVAGVPASIPVVDAKPTTHPGVFSVSVPGLPDLQVSTVKNAPAMTALPRGVTDEKDRTVHPAGFTFGGSSHEAVIRFPKESGQAPVYVSVTDVLTPEQVKQRQDEENRRQQEWDATHPVEVAERNYRLASDELNRANVDVAGKQERQIQAAQAVAARKGELDAANKTFADAKEEIKKFERFAHDPMAGGHRMWQMAGLKAQRAQNEVNQKQAEFNAAEKEKADADAALNVALESRKQKEQKAKDASDKLDKENKRNHPGKATGKGQPVGDKWLEDAGKEAGAPVPDRIADKLRDKEFKNFDDFRKKFWEEVSKDPELSKQFIPGNKKRMSQGLAPRARNKDTVGGRRSFELHHDKPISQDGGVYDMDNIRVTTPKLHIDIHRGK
;
A
#
# COMPACT_ATOMS: atom_id res chain seq x y z
N MET A 1 -8.11 55.02 40.11
CA MET A 1 -7.38 54.58 41.31
C MET A 1 -7.28 53.06 41.21
N SER A 2 -6.18 52.56 40.62
CA SER A 2 -5.04 51.85 41.27
C SER A 2 -5.36 50.36 41.51
N GLY A 3 -4.59 49.34 41.09
CA GLY A 3 -3.29 49.16 40.42
C GLY A 3 -3.25 47.77 39.73
N GLY A 4 -2.44 47.50 38.70
CA GLY A 4 -1.06 46.93 38.77
C GLY A 4 -1.11 45.40 38.88
N ASP A 5 -0.48 44.52 38.07
CA ASP A 5 0.73 44.55 37.21
C ASP A 5 0.55 43.52 36.05
N GLY A 6 1.03 43.72 34.81
CA GLY A 6 2.41 43.44 34.34
C GLY A 6 2.55 41.95 33.96
N ILE A 7 2.69 41.53 32.70
CA ILE A 7 3.90 41.59 31.85
C ILE A 7 3.46 41.31 30.39
N GLY A 8 4.00 42.07 29.44
CA GLY A 8 3.95 41.77 28.00
C GLY A 8 5.32 42.00 27.37
N HIS A 9 5.57 41.39 26.21
CA HIS A 9 6.56 41.87 25.24
C HIS A 9 6.14 41.46 23.81
N ASN A 10 6.16 42.45 22.92
CA ASN A 10 5.97 42.36 21.47
C ASN A 10 7.07 43.21 20.79
N SER A 11 7.26 42.95 19.50
CA SER A 11 7.98 43.70 18.44
C SER A 11 9.50 43.54 18.44
N GLY A 12 10.21 43.52 17.30
CA GLY A 12 9.89 43.81 15.91
C GLY A 12 11.20 43.79 15.10
N ALA A 13 11.08 43.84 13.77
CA ALA A 13 12.15 43.74 12.77
C ALA A 13 13.24 44.85 12.82
N HIS A 14 14.41 44.60 12.21
CA HIS A 14 14.98 45.36 11.06
C HIS A 14 16.43 44.93 10.69
N SER A 15 16.74 44.97 9.39
CA SER A 15 18.04 44.76 8.72
C SER A 15 18.94 46.00 8.69
N THR A 16 20.27 45.80 8.60
CA THR A 16 21.33 46.55 7.86
C THR A 16 22.63 45.72 7.98
N GLY A 17 23.55 45.49 7.04
CA GLY A 17 24.07 46.27 5.90
C GLY A 17 25.49 46.79 6.22
N GLY A 18 26.57 46.32 5.57
CA GLY A 18 27.92 46.93 5.67
C GLY A 18 29.09 46.08 5.16
N VAL A 19 29.99 46.70 4.38
CA VAL A 19 31.02 46.15 3.45
C VAL A 19 32.43 46.71 3.76
N ASN A 20 33.49 46.13 3.16
CA ASN A 20 34.92 46.53 2.97
C ASN A 20 35.96 45.92 3.96
N GLY A 21 37.15 45.46 3.54
CA GLY A 21 37.79 45.41 2.22
C GLY A 21 39.25 44.85 2.26
N SER A 22 39.73 44.43 1.08
CA SER A 22 41.10 44.39 0.50
C SER A 22 42.40 44.07 1.29
N SER A 23 43.24 43.18 0.73
CA SER A 23 44.61 43.45 0.18
C SER A 23 45.45 42.14 0.08
N SER A 24 45.84 41.71 -1.13
CA SER A 24 47.16 41.83 -1.80
C SER A 24 48.25 40.82 -1.36
N GLY A 25 48.85 40.09 -2.33
CA GLY A 25 50.19 39.49 -2.14
C GLY A 25 50.51 38.23 -2.97
N ARG A 26 51.37 38.39 -3.99
CA ARG A 26 51.99 37.34 -4.83
C ARG A 26 53.09 36.55 -4.09
N GLY A 27 53.34 35.30 -4.52
CA GLY A 27 54.72 34.80 -4.69
C GLY A 27 55.04 33.37 -4.22
N GLY A 28 55.39 32.50 -5.19
CA GLY A 28 56.68 31.77 -5.18
C GLY A 28 56.82 30.44 -4.42
N SER A 29 57.11 29.39 -5.19
CA SER A 29 57.47 28.01 -4.81
C SER A 29 58.66 27.84 -3.86
N SER A 30 58.66 26.78 -3.05
CA SER A 30 59.68 25.69 -3.03
C SER A 30 59.65 24.86 -1.73
N SER A 31 59.63 23.53 -1.91
CA SER A 31 60.30 22.47 -1.12
C SER A 31 60.10 22.33 0.40
N GLY A 32 59.50 21.21 0.78
CA GLY A 32 60.13 20.26 1.71
C GLY A 32 59.69 20.28 3.18
N GLY A 33 59.19 19.13 3.66
CA GLY A 33 59.07 18.81 5.08
C GLY A 33 57.63 18.61 5.52
N GLY A 34 57.25 17.36 5.78
CA GLY A 34 55.90 16.95 6.12
C GLY A 34 55.38 17.55 7.42
N ASN A 35 54.05 17.72 7.48
CA ASN A 35 53.21 17.15 8.53
C ASN A 35 51.73 17.23 8.11
N ASN A 36 51.07 16.09 8.27
CA ASN A 36 49.67 15.78 8.03
C ASN A 36 48.76 16.43 9.10
N PRO A 37 47.60 17.02 8.72
CA PRO A 37 46.40 16.85 9.53
C PRO A 37 45.17 16.61 8.64
N ASN A 38 45.02 15.41 8.10
CA ASN A 38 43.75 14.86 7.67
C ASN A 38 43.45 13.61 8.52
N SER A 39 42.90 13.86 9.71
CA SER A 39 42.25 12.85 10.53
C SER A 39 40.78 13.18 10.62
N GLY A 40 39.99 12.57 9.74
CA GLY A 40 38.53 12.58 9.76
C GLY A 40 37.97 11.65 8.68
N PRO A 41 37.04 10.73 8.99
CA PRO A 41 36.54 9.73 8.04
C PRO A 41 35.69 10.39 6.94
N GLY A 42 36.00 10.03 5.69
CA GLY A 42 35.64 10.79 4.49
C GLY A 42 34.17 10.79 4.07
N TRP A 43 33.69 12.01 3.79
CA TRP A 43 32.69 12.35 2.78
C TRP A 43 33.19 13.62 2.10
N GLY A 44 33.52 13.57 0.80
CA GLY A 44 33.94 14.74 0.04
C GLY A 44 32.77 15.27 -0.79
N THR A 45 32.45 16.56 -0.64
CA THR A 45 31.39 17.24 -1.41
C THR A 45 32.05 18.14 -2.45
N THR A 46 31.69 17.97 -3.73
CA THR A 46 32.10 18.89 -4.79
C THR A 46 30.89 19.73 -5.20
N HIS A 47 31.03 21.05 -5.15
CA HIS A 47 29.97 22.00 -5.50
C HIS A 47 30.04 22.31 -7.01
N THR A 48 28.92 22.22 -7.73
CA THR A 48 28.87 22.64 -9.14
C THR A 48 28.43 24.10 -9.30
N PRO A 49 28.80 24.78 -10.41
CA PRO A 49 28.49 26.21 -10.62
C PRO A 49 26.99 26.55 -10.75
N ASP A 50 26.12 25.56 -10.90
CA ASP A 50 24.65 25.68 -10.95
C ASP A 50 23.96 25.39 -9.60
N GLY A 51 24.73 25.25 -8.51
CA GLY A 51 24.20 25.21 -7.14
C GLY A 51 23.70 23.84 -6.69
N HIS A 52 24.17 22.76 -7.32
CA HIS A 52 23.91 21.40 -6.89
C HIS A 52 25.17 20.76 -6.27
N ASP A 53 24.99 20.03 -5.17
CA ASP A 53 26.06 19.29 -4.52
C ASP A 53 26.14 17.87 -5.06
N ILE A 54 27.32 17.48 -5.54
CA ILE A 54 27.58 16.10 -5.98
C ILE A 54 28.43 15.41 -4.90
N HIS A 55 27.89 14.35 -4.33
CA HIS A 55 28.58 13.48 -3.38
C HIS A 55 29.24 12.32 -4.13
N ASN A 56 30.57 12.22 -4.06
CA ASN A 56 31.33 11.15 -4.70
C ASN A 56 31.76 10.10 -3.67
N TYR A 57 31.43 8.83 -3.93
CA TYR A 57 31.94 7.68 -3.18
C TYR A 57 33.17 7.08 -3.89
N ASN A 58 34.28 6.89 -3.16
CA ASN A 58 35.49 6.26 -3.69
C ASN A 58 35.73 4.89 -2.98
N PRO A 59 35.64 3.73 -3.68
CA PRO A 59 35.65 2.40 -3.03
C PRO A 59 37.05 1.83 -2.69
N GLY A 60 38.12 2.63 -2.76
CA GLY A 60 39.49 2.12 -2.91
C GLY A 60 40.38 1.92 -1.67
N GLU A 61 39.97 2.28 -0.45
CA GLU A 61 40.93 2.37 0.68
C GLU A 61 40.44 1.75 2.01
N PHE A 62 39.86 0.55 1.97
CA PHE A 62 39.76 -0.29 3.17
C PHE A 62 40.40 -1.66 2.90
N GLY A 63 41.73 -1.68 2.89
CA GLY A 63 42.49 -2.91 2.82
C GLY A 63 43.98 -2.67 2.94
N GLY A 64 44.55 -2.94 4.13
CA GLY A 64 45.97 -3.27 4.25
C GLY A 64 46.71 -2.62 5.41
N GLY A 65 47.00 -3.42 6.44
CA GLY A 65 48.05 -3.16 7.44
C GLY A 65 48.50 -4.47 8.09
N GLY A 66 49.59 -5.06 7.59
CA GLY A 66 50.25 -6.27 8.14
C GLY A 66 50.95 -6.01 9.48
N HIS A 67 51.30 -7.01 10.30
CA HIS A 67 52.48 -7.91 10.18
C HIS A 67 52.33 -9.12 11.15
N LYS A 68 52.35 -10.38 10.65
CA LYS A 68 53.42 -11.43 10.73
C LYS A 68 53.40 -12.39 11.96
N PRO A 69 53.99 -13.61 11.86
CA PRO A 69 53.27 -14.87 12.09
C PRO A 69 53.65 -15.62 13.38
N GLY A 70 52.72 -16.43 13.89
CA GLY A 70 52.97 -17.43 14.92
C GLY A 70 51.82 -18.43 14.96
N GLY A 71 52.11 -19.71 14.71
CA GLY A 71 51.11 -20.77 14.66
C GLY A 71 50.59 -21.18 16.03
N ASN A 72 49.37 -21.71 16.09
CA ASN A 72 49.04 -23.06 16.54
C ASN A 72 47.53 -23.29 16.40
N GLY A 73 47.13 -24.55 16.25
CA GLY A 73 45.79 -24.98 15.86
C GLY A 73 44.63 -24.52 16.74
N GLY A 74 43.44 -24.51 16.12
CA GLY A 74 42.17 -24.22 16.77
C GLY A 74 41.02 -24.48 15.81
N ASN A 75 40.58 -25.73 15.77
CA ASN A 75 39.37 -26.16 15.08
C ASN A 75 38.15 -25.45 15.72
N HIS A 76 37.56 -24.49 15.02
CA HIS A 76 36.29 -23.89 15.42
C HIS A 76 35.25 -24.12 14.34
N SER A 77 34.52 -25.23 14.51
CA SER A 77 33.17 -25.40 13.98
C SER A 77 32.24 -24.37 14.65
N GLY A 78 32.05 -23.23 14.00
CA GLY A 78 30.99 -22.28 14.35
C GLY A 78 29.69 -22.70 13.66
N GLY A 79 28.86 -23.45 14.37
CA GLY A 79 27.48 -23.72 13.97
C GLY A 79 26.58 -22.49 14.16
N THR A 80 25.49 -22.51 13.40
CA THR A 80 24.25 -21.70 13.50
C THR A 80 24.35 -20.22 13.16
N GLY A 81 24.41 -19.94 11.86
CA GLY A 81 23.62 -18.84 11.29
C GLY A 81 22.34 -19.43 10.71
N ASP A 82 21.18 -18.87 11.01
CA ASP A 82 19.85 -19.22 10.48
C ASP A 82 19.70 -18.86 8.98
N GLY A 83 20.74 -19.11 8.19
CA GLY A 83 20.83 -18.82 6.76
C GLY A 83 20.71 -20.08 5.91
N GLN A 84 20.07 -19.95 4.74
CA GLN A 84 19.92 -21.03 3.77
C GLN A 84 21.31 -21.52 3.29
N PRO A 85 21.65 -22.81 3.45
CA PRO A 85 22.94 -23.32 3.00
C PRO A 85 23.08 -23.20 1.47
N PRO A 86 24.26 -22.83 0.95
CA PRO A 86 24.49 -22.72 -0.49
C PRO A 86 24.17 -24.03 -1.20
N GLY A 87 23.34 -23.97 -2.24
CA GLY A 87 22.98 -25.14 -3.05
C GLY A 87 21.89 -26.04 -2.44
N ALA A 88 21.26 -25.64 -1.34
CA ALA A 88 20.14 -26.38 -0.77
C ALA A 88 18.96 -26.47 -1.75
N ALA A 89 18.37 -27.66 -1.81
CA ALA A 89 17.20 -27.93 -2.62
C ALA A 89 15.95 -27.28 -2.03
N MET A 90 15.24 -26.49 -2.82
CA MET A 90 13.99 -25.83 -2.42
C MET A 90 12.76 -26.57 -2.95
N ALA A 91 11.71 -26.65 -2.12
CA ALA A 91 10.43 -27.20 -2.55
C ALA A 91 9.70 -26.24 -3.50
N PHE A 92 8.95 -26.77 -4.46
CA PHE A 92 8.14 -25.95 -5.36
C PHE A 92 7.20 -25.03 -4.59
N GLY A 93 7.24 -23.74 -4.96
CA GLY A 93 6.47 -22.67 -4.36
C GLY A 93 7.16 -21.93 -3.21
N PHE A 94 8.20 -22.49 -2.59
CA PHE A 94 8.92 -21.76 -1.54
C PHE A 94 9.94 -20.77 -2.12
N PRO A 95 10.02 -19.54 -1.58
CA PRO A 95 10.97 -18.53 -2.05
C PRO A 95 12.38 -18.86 -1.56
N ALA A 96 13.35 -18.79 -2.47
CA ALA A 96 14.77 -18.96 -2.19
C ALA A 96 15.48 -17.61 -2.29
N LEU A 97 16.25 -17.21 -1.27
CA LEU A 97 17.12 -16.04 -1.37
C LEU A 97 18.47 -16.45 -1.98
N VAL A 98 18.77 -15.95 -3.17
CA VAL A 98 19.94 -16.33 -3.97
C VAL A 98 20.86 -15.13 -4.14
N PRO A 99 22.08 -15.14 -3.57
CA PRO A 99 23.04 -14.07 -3.78
C PRO A 99 23.55 -14.10 -5.23
N ALA A 100 23.68 -12.93 -5.87
CA ALA A 100 24.31 -12.83 -7.18
C ALA A 100 25.83 -12.97 -7.07
N GLY A 101 26.39 -14.08 -7.59
CA GLY A 101 27.83 -14.34 -7.60
C GLY A 101 28.44 -14.23 -9.00
N ALA A 102 29.77 -14.33 -9.08
CA ALA A 102 30.51 -14.27 -10.35
C ALA A 102 30.16 -15.40 -11.35
N GLY A 103 29.55 -16.49 -10.87
CA GLY A 103 29.10 -17.64 -11.67
C GLY A 103 27.61 -17.61 -12.05
N GLY A 104 26.91 -16.51 -11.81
CA GLY A 104 25.46 -16.38 -12.04
C GLY A 104 24.61 -16.66 -10.81
N LEU A 105 23.29 -16.80 -11.01
CA LEU A 105 22.34 -17.19 -9.98
C LEU A 105 22.25 -18.72 -9.95
N ALA A 106 22.23 -19.35 -8.77
CA ALA A 106 22.13 -20.80 -8.66
C ALA A 106 20.88 -21.22 -7.88
N VAL A 107 20.06 -22.09 -8.46
CA VAL A 107 18.81 -22.57 -7.88
C VAL A 107 18.73 -24.09 -8.03
N THR A 108 18.58 -24.77 -6.89
CA THR A 108 18.30 -26.20 -6.85
C THR A 108 16.85 -26.40 -6.43
N VAL A 109 16.05 -27.08 -7.26
CA VAL A 109 14.66 -27.41 -6.96
C VAL A 109 14.55 -28.90 -6.69
N SER A 110 13.83 -29.30 -5.64
CA SER A 110 13.57 -30.70 -5.32
C SER A 110 12.09 -30.99 -5.15
N GLY A 111 11.71 -32.16 -5.65
CA GLY A 111 10.38 -32.75 -5.48
C GLY A 111 9.46 -32.52 -6.66
N ASP A 112 8.43 -33.36 -6.74
CA ASP A 112 7.40 -33.30 -7.79
C ASP A 112 6.11 -32.62 -7.29
N ALA A 113 5.98 -32.42 -5.97
CA ALA A 113 4.78 -31.90 -5.33
C ALA A 113 4.88 -30.40 -5.01
N LEU A 114 3.85 -29.66 -5.39
CA LEU A 114 3.69 -28.25 -5.04
C LEU A 114 3.39 -28.10 -3.55
N ALA A 115 3.96 -27.06 -2.91
CA ALA A 115 3.60 -26.70 -1.54
C ALA A 115 2.07 -26.50 -1.40
N ALA A 116 1.46 -27.16 -0.42
CA ALA A 116 0.01 -27.10 -0.19
C ALA A 116 -0.52 -25.66 -0.13
N ALA A 117 0.22 -24.78 0.56
CA ALA A 117 -0.09 -23.36 0.67
C ALA A 117 -0.30 -22.66 -0.68
N ILE A 118 0.49 -23.00 -1.70
CA ILE A 118 0.38 -22.38 -3.03
C ILE A 118 -0.62 -23.12 -3.89
N ALA A 119 -0.77 -24.43 -3.72
CA ALA A 119 -1.83 -25.19 -4.39
C ALA A 119 -3.22 -24.62 -4.06
N ASP A 120 -3.47 -24.30 -2.78
CA ASP A 120 -4.72 -23.69 -2.32
C ASP A 120 -4.93 -22.30 -2.94
N VAL A 121 -3.89 -21.46 -2.94
CA VAL A 121 -3.92 -20.11 -3.53
C VAL A 121 -4.18 -20.16 -5.04
N LEU A 122 -3.50 -21.06 -5.76
CA LEU A 122 -3.72 -21.29 -7.19
C LEU A 122 -5.14 -21.81 -7.48
N ALA A 123 -5.80 -22.48 -6.53
CA ALA A 123 -7.19 -22.92 -6.66
C ALA A 123 -8.18 -21.76 -6.43
N VAL A 124 -7.97 -20.94 -5.39
CA VAL A 124 -8.82 -19.78 -5.06
C VAL A 124 -8.82 -18.73 -6.18
N LEU A 125 -7.66 -18.46 -6.77
CA LEU A 125 -7.50 -17.52 -7.90
C LEU A 125 -8.11 -18.03 -9.23
N LYS A 126 -8.89 -19.12 -9.24
CA LYS A 126 -9.71 -19.56 -10.39
C LYS A 126 -11.16 -19.00 -10.35
N GLY A 127 -11.54 -18.24 -9.32
CA GLY A 127 -12.90 -17.71 -9.16
C GLY A 127 -13.33 -16.69 -10.24
N PRO A 128 -14.63 -16.41 -10.40
CA PRO A 128 -15.15 -15.46 -11.38
C PRO A 128 -14.86 -14.01 -10.94
N PHE A 129 -13.65 -13.52 -11.20
CA PHE A 129 -13.30 -12.13 -10.94
C PHE A 129 -13.81 -11.21 -12.05
N LYS A 130 -14.17 -9.96 -11.70
CA LYS A 130 -14.30 -8.89 -12.70
C LYS A 130 -12.97 -8.80 -13.47
N PHE A 131 -13.02 -8.64 -14.80
CA PHE A 131 -11.81 -8.59 -15.65
C PHE A 131 -10.80 -7.58 -15.09
N GLY A 132 -9.58 -8.04 -14.81
CA GLY A 132 -8.54 -7.25 -14.12
C GLY A 132 -7.47 -8.15 -13.51
N ALA A 133 -6.33 -7.57 -13.15
CA ALA A 133 -5.25 -8.29 -12.48
C ALA A 133 -5.53 -8.38 -10.97
N TRP A 134 -5.73 -9.60 -10.47
CA TRP A 134 -5.99 -9.89 -9.07
C TRP A 134 -4.88 -10.76 -8.51
N GLY A 135 -4.47 -10.51 -7.28
CA GLY A 135 -3.42 -11.26 -6.63
C GLY A 135 -3.74 -11.64 -5.19
N ILE A 136 -3.02 -12.65 -4.71
CA ILE A 136 -2.91 -13.00 -3.30
C ILE A 136 -1.43 -12.92 -2.93
N ALA A 137 -1.09 -12.02 -2.00
CA ALA A 137 0.24 -11.96 -1.41
C ALA A 137 0.52 -13.26 -0.63
N LEU A 138 1.64 -13.91 -0.95
CA LEU A 138 2.11 -15.12 -0.27
C LEU A 138 3.17 -14.78 0.77
N TYR A 139 4.10 -13.91 0.39
CA TYR A 139 5.27 -13.61 1.20
C TYR A 139 5.57 -12.13 1.18
N GLY A 140 5.82 -11.53 2.34
CA GLY A 140 6.32 -10.17 2.42
C GLY A 140 7.83 -10.13 2.53
N ILE A 141 8.44 -9.06 1.98
CA ILE A 141 9.89 -8.87 1.96
C ILE A 141 10.27 -7.76 2.95
N LEU A 142 11.34 -7.96 3.72
CA LEU A 142 11.95 -7.01 4.65
C LEU A 142 13.38 -6.74 4.21
N PRO A 143 13.60 -5.70 3.37
CA PRO A 143 14.91 -5.38 2.82
C PRO A 143 15.98 -5.16 3.90
N THR A 144 15.60 -4.55 5.04
CA THR A 144 16.50 -4.27 6.16
C THR A 144 17.01 -5.52 6.88
N GLU A 145 16.26 -6.62 6.87
CA GLU A 145 16.71 -7.90 7.42
C GLU A 145 17.64 -8.62 6.45
N ILE A 146 17.37 -8.54 5.14
CA ILE A 146 18.23 -9.09 4.08
C ILE A 146 19.58 -8.36 4.06
N ALA A 147 19.56 -7.03 4.20
CA ALA A 147 20.75 -6.18 4.19
C ALA A 147 21.79 -6.53 5.29
N LYS A 148 21.38 -7.23 6.35
CA LYS A 148 22.29 -7.67 7.42
C LYS A 148 23.28 -8.72 6.93
N ASP A 149 22.86 -9.57 6.00
CA ASP A 149 23.66 -10.65 5.43
C ASP A 149 24.13 -10.33 4.01
N ASP A 150 23.43 -9.44 3.29
CA ASP A 150 23.81 -8.89 1.98
C ASP A 150 23.67 -7.35 1.93
N PRO A 151 24.66 -6.60 2.44
CA PRO A 151 24.60 -5.13 2.50
C PRO A 151 24.51 -4.44 1.13
N ARG A 152 24.87 -5.15 0.04
CA ARG A 152 24.82 -4.61 -1.33
C ARG A 152 23.47 -4.84 -2.00
N MET A 153 22.54 -5.55 -1.35
CA MET A 153 21.19 -5.81 -1.84
C MET A 153 21.18 -6.44 -3.25
N MET A 154 22.15 -7.32 -3.52
CA MET A 154 22.31 -7.98 -4.82
C MET A 154 21.57 -9.32 -4.89
N SER A 155 21.11 -9.82 -3.75
CA SER A 155 20.34 -11.04 -3.65
C SER A 155 19.01 -10.91 -4.39
N LYS A 156 18.60 -12.00 -5.03
CA LYS A 156 17.32 -12.15 -5.72
C LYS A 156 16.49 -13.18 -4.97
N ILE A 157 15.17 -13.05 -5.03
CA ILE A 157 14.28 -14.08 -4.53
C ILE A 157 13.77 -14.90 -5.71
N VAL A 158 14.06 -16.20 -5.70
CA VAL A 158 13.62 -17.12 -6.74
C VAL A 158 12.49 -17.99 -6.23
N THR A 159 11.38 -18.03 -6.97
CA THR A 159 10.26 -18.94 -6.72
C THR A 159 10.05 -19.81 -7.96
N SER A 160 9.98 -21.12 -7.77
CA SER A 160 9.75 -22.08 -8.85
C SER A 160 8.42 -22.81 -8.70
N LEU A 161 7.82 -23.22 -9.82
CA LEU A 161 6.62 -24.05 -9.88
C LEU A 161 6.76 -25.08 -11.01
N PRO A 162 6.04 -26.22 -10.96
CA PRO A 162 5.83 -27.04 -12.15
C PRO A 162 5.18 -26.18 -13.24
N ALA A 163 5.68 -26.22 -14.48
CA ALA A 163 5.22 -25.29 -15.51
C ALA A 163 3.71 -25.46 -15.82
N ASP A 164 3.22 -26.70 -15.80
CA ASP A 164 1.81 -27.02 -16.02
C ASP A 164 0.87 -26.48 -14.92
N ALA A 165 1.41 -25.99 -13.78
CA ALA A 165 0.61 -25.34 -12.76
C ALA A 165 0.17 -23.91 -13.15
N VAL A 166 0.85 -23.30 -14.13
CA VAL A 166 0.63 -21.92 -14.57
C VAL A 166 0.24 -21.77 -16.04
N THR A 167 0.57 -22.74 -16.90
CA THR A 167 0.25 -22.73 -18.33
C THR A 167 -1.14 -23.29 -18.64
N GLU A 168 -1.74 -22.84 -19.75
CA GLU A 168 -3.01 -23.41 -20.26
C GLU A 168 -2.81 -24.72 -21.00
N SER A 169 -1.67 -24.85 -21.67
CA SER A 169 -1.29 -26.03 -22.47
C SER A 169 -0.05 -26.69 -21.86
N PRO A 170 0.06 -28.03 -21.91
CA PRO A 170 1.24 -28.72 -21.42
C PRO A 170 2.48 -28.25 -22.16
N VAL A 171 3.51 -27.82 -21.44
CA VAL A 171 4.73 -27.24 -22.04
C VAL A 171 5.46 -28.25 -22.91
N SER A 172 5.38 -29.53 -22.56
CA SER A 172 5.93 -30.66 -23.32
C SER A 172 5.32 -30.82 -24.72
N SER A 173 4.14 -30.24 -24.97
CA SER A 173 3.45 -30.26 -26.26
C SER A 173 3.71 -29.02 -27.13
N LEU A 174 4.43 -28.02 -26.60
CA LEU A 174 4.71 -26.79 -27.34
C LEU A 174 5.78 -27.04 -28.43
N PRO A 175 5.61 -26.43 -29.62
CA PRO A 175 6.63 -26.39 -30.65
C PRO A 175 8.01 -25.98 -30.12
N LEU A 176 9.06 -26.58 -30.68
CA LEU A 176 10.45 -26.32 -30.26
C LEU A 176 10.88 -24.87 -30.56
N ASP A 177 10.32 -24.25 -31.59
CA ASP A 177 10.57 -22.87 -32.00
C ASP A 177 9.71 -21.83 -31.25
N GLN A 178 8.81 -22.26 -30.38
CA GLN A 178 7.93 -21.36 -29.65
C GLN A 178 8.69 -20.64 -28.52
N ALA A 179 8.94 -19.35 -28.70
CA ALA A 179 9.69 -18.52 -27.76
C ALA A 179 8.88 -18.03 -26.55
N THR A 180 7.54 -18.18 -26.54
CA THR A 180 6.68 -17.72 -25.45
C THR A 180 5.48 -18.63 -25.24
N VAL A 181 4.97 -18.73 -24.01
CA VAL A 181 3.80 -19.55 -23.65
C VAL A 181 2.77 -18.71 -22.89
N SER A 182 1.49 -18.92 -23.21
CA SER A 182 0.37 -18.32 -22.49
C SER A 182 0.25 -18.91 -21.08
N VAL A 183 0.13 -18.04 -20.09
CA VAL A 183 -0.07 -18.40 -18.69
C VAL A 183 -1.34 -17.78 -18.14
N THR A 184 -2.02 -18.52 -17.27
CA THR A 184 -3.21 -18.05 -16.55
C THR A 184 -2.87 -17.42 -15.20
N LYS A 185 -1.70 -17.75 -14.66
CA LYS A 185 -1.23 -17.33 -13.35
C LYS A 185 0.26 -17.04 -13.40
N ARG A 186 0.69 -16.10 -12.57
CA ARG A 186 2.06 -15.63 -12.47
C ARG A 186 2.44 -15.48 -11.01
N VAL A 187 3.63 -15.91 -10.63
CA VAL A 187 4.25 -15.54 -9.36
C VAL A 187 5.09 -14.30 -9.64
N THR A 188 4.82 -13.21 -8.93
CA THR A 188 5.39 -11.91 -9.29
C THR A 188 5.44 -10.98 -8.08
N ASP A 189 6.21 -9.91 -8.18
CA ASP A 189 6.26 -8.91 -7.13
C ASP A 189 5.05 -7.96 -7.17
N VAL A 190 4.54 -7.60 -6.01
CA VAL A 190 3.54 -6.54 -5.83
C VAL A 190 4.00 -5.60 -4.72
N VAL A 191 3.73 -4.31 -4.87
CA VAL A 191 4.00 -3.33 -3.80
C VAL A 191 2.66 -2.89 -3.23
N LYS A 192 2.47 -3.14 -1.94
CA LYS A 192 1.24 -2.85 -1.21
C LYS A 192 1.59 -2.53 0.25
N ASP A 193 0.91 -1.55 0.81
CA ASP A 193 1.08 -1.14 2.21
C ASP A 193 2.56 -0.80 2.52
N GLU A 194 3.21 -0.07 1.60
CA GLU A 194 4.62 0.35 1.66
C GLU A 194 5.63 -0.81 1.76
N ARG A 195 5.22 -2.02 1.35
CA ARG A 195 6.04 -3.21 1.39
C ARG A 195 5.99 -3.96 0.06
N GLN A 196 7.12 -4.53 -0.33
CA GLN A 196 7.19 -5.45 -1.45
C GLN A 196 6.77 -6.86 -0.99
N HIS A 197 5.94 -7.52 -1.79
CA HIS A 197 5.47 -8.87 -1.57
C HIS A 197 5.68 -9.72 -2.81
N ILE A 198 5.79 -11.03 -2.61
CA ILE A 198 5.65 -12.04 -3.67
C ILE A 198 4.21 -12.50 -3.65
N ALA A 199 3.53 -12.39 -4.78
CA ALA A 199 2.12 -12.72 -4.92
C ALA A 199 1.89 -13.65 -6.11
N VAL A 200 0.82 -14.44 -6.04
CA VAL A 200 0.26 -15.11 -7.22
C VAL A 200 -0.76 -14.16 -7.84
N VAL A 201 -0.60 -13.81 -9.11
CA VAL A 201 -1.47 -12.91 -9.86
C VAL A 201 -2.16 -13.66 -11.00
N ALA A 202 -3.44 -13.39 -11.22
CA ALA A 202 -4.29 -13.98 -12.26
C ALA A 202 -5.32 -12.96 -12.79
N GLY A 203 -6.13 -13.36 -13.77
CA GLY A 203 -7.27 -12.58 -14.28
C GLY A 203 -6.98 -11.70 -15.50
N VAL A 204 -5.73 -11.64 -15.94
CA VAL A 204 -5.33 -11.01 -17.21
C VAL A 204 -4.54 -12.00 -18.08
N PRO A 205 -4.79 -12.07 -19.40
CA PRO A 205 -3.95 -12.86 -20.30
C PRO A 205 -2.50 -12.39 -20.25
N ALA A 206 -1.56 -13.32 -20.09
CA ALA A 206 -0.14 -13.04 -20.12
C ALA A 206 0.60 -14.10 -20.93
N SER A 207 1.68 -13.69 -21.58
CA SER A 207 2.60 -14.58 -22.28
C SER A 207 3.99 -14.36 -21.71
N ILE A 208 4.66 -15.44 -21.31
CA ILE A 208 6.01 -15.40 -20.73
C ILE A 208 7.02 -16.13 -21.62
N PRO A 209 8.30 -15.75 -21.58
CA PRO A 209 9.36 -16.43 -22.33
C PRO A 209 9.44 -17.93 -22.02
N VAL A 210 9.70 -18.73 -23.05
CA VAL A 210 10.15 -20.11 -22.95
C VAL A 210 11.66 -20.12 -23.24
N VAL A 211 12.45 -20.67 -22.34
CA VAL A 211 13.91 -20.71 -22.44
C VAL A 211 14.41 -22.15 -22.38
N ASP A 212 15.34 -22.48 -23.26
CA ASP A 212 15.93 -23.82 -23.32
C ASP A 212 17.14 -23.92 -22.41
N ALA A 213 17.13 -24.93 -21.54
CA ALA A 213 18.23 -25.20 -20.61
C ALA A 213 19.38 -25.92 -21.32
N LYS A 214 20.60 -25.43 -21.13
CA LYS A 214 21.82 -25.99 -21.74
C LYS A 214 22.59 -26.83 -20.72
N PRO A 215 23.01 -28.07 -21.05
CA PRO A 215 23.84 -28.87 -20.16
C PRO A 215 25.13 -28.14 -19.78
N THR A 216 25.60 -28.31 -18.54
CA THR A 216 26.91 -27.81 -18.09
C THR A 216 27.91 -28.95 -17.91
N THR A 217 29.12 -28.64 -17.47
CA THR A 217 30.13 -29.64 -17.09
C THR A 217 29.73 -30.46 -15.87
N HIS A 218 28.77 -30.00 -15.07
CA HIS A 218 28.27 -30.70 -13.90
C HIS A 218 26.99 -31.49 -14.26
N PRO A 219 26.98 -32.83 -14.15
CA PRO A 219 25.80 -33.63 -14.45
C PRO A 219 24.57 -33.20 -13.65
N GLY A 220 23.43 -33.04 -14.33
CA GLY A 220 22.17 -32.61 -13.71
C GLY A 220 22.05 -31.11 -13.45
N VAL A 221 23.09 -30.32 -13.75
CA VAL A 221 23.07 -28.85 -13.66
C VAL A 221 23.01 -28.26 -15.06
N PHE A 222 22.06 -27.36 -15.29
CA PHE A 222 21.82 -26.71 -16.56
C PHE A 222 21.99 -25.19 -16.44
N SER A 223 22.52 -24.55 -17.48
CA SER A 223 22.57 -23.11 -17.60
C SER A 223 21.40 -22.59 -18.43
N VAL A 224 20.77 -21.52 -17.97
CA VAL A 224 19.59 -20.92 -18.57
C VAL A 224 19.79 -19.41 -18.64
N SER A 225 19.62 -18.83 -19.83
CA SER A 225 19.69 -17.38 -20.02
C SER A 225 18.27 -16.81 -20.09
N VAL A 226 17.83 -16.20 -18.98
CA VAL A 226 16.53 -15.52 -18.89
C VAL A 226 16.72 -14.04 -19.25
N PRO A 227 15.89 -13.45 -20.13
CA PRO A 227 16.02 -12.04 -20.50
C PRO A 227 16.04 -11.10 -19.28
N GLY A 228 17.08 -10.28 -19.20
CA GLY A 228 17.25 -9.28 -18.12
C GLY A 228 17.91 -9.81 -16.85
N LEU A 229 18.29 -11.09 -16.79
CA LEU A 229 18.99 -11.68 -15.65
C LEU A 229 20.40 -12.14 -16.03
N PRO A 230 21.32 -12.25 -15.04
CA PRO A 230 22.51 -13.10 -15.18
C PRO A 230 22.12 -14.56 -15.51
N ASP A 231 23.04 -15.31 -16.09
CA ASP A 231 22.83 -16.74 -16.34
C ASP A 231 22.42 -17.46 -15.04
N LEU A 232 21.37 -18.26 -15.16
CA LEU A 232 20.77 -19.02 -14.07
C LEU A 232 21.22 -20.48 -14.20
N GLN A 233 21.90 -20.97 -13.17
CA GLN A 233 22.18 -22.39 -13.02
C GLN A 233 20.99 -23.06 -12.32
N VAL A 234 20.38 -24.02 -12.98
CA VAL A 234 19.22 -24.76 -12.47
C VAL A 234 19.56 -26.23 -12.36
N SER A 235 19.25 -26.81 -11.21
CA SER A 235 19.32 -28.25 -10.98
C SER A 235 17.99 -28.73 -10.43
N THR A 236 17.43 -29.79 -11.03
CA THR A 236 16.28 -30.50 -10.45
C THR A 236 16.77 -31.83 -9.88
N VAL A 237 16.62 -32.01 -8.58
CA VAL A 237 17.01 -33.26 -7.90
C VAL A 237 15.76 -34.03 -7.49
N LYS A 238 15.74 -35.33 -7.76
CA LYS A 238 14.65 -36.22 -7.33
C LYS A 238 14.91 -36.71 -5.92
N ASN A 239 13.88 -36.71 -5.08
CA ASN A 239 13.89 -37.28 -3.72
C ASN A 239 14.93 -36.68 -2.74
N ALA A 240 15.45 -35.49 -3.00
CA ALA A 240 16.30 -34.81 -2.03
C ALA A 240 15.44 -34.12 -0.95
N PRO A 241 15.88 -34.07 0.31
CA PRO A 241 15.18 -33.31 1.35
C PRO A 241 15.09 -31.85 0.92
N ALA A 242 13.86 -31.37 0.73
CA ALA A 242 13.59 -30.02 0.27
C ALA A 242 13.40 -29.09 1.48
N MET A 243 14.03 -27.91 1.44
CA MET A 243 13.82 -26.87 2.45
C MET A 243 12.46 -26.20 2.26
N THR A 244 11.79 -26.00 3.39
CA THR A 244 10.51 -25.28 3.50
C THR A 244 10.60 -24.10 4.48
N ALA A 245 11.76 -23.89 5.10
CA ALA A 245 12.02 -22.72 5.94
C ALA A 245 12.16 -21.48 5.05
N LEU A 246 11.55 -20.37 5.47
CA LEU A 246 11.66 -19.10 4.76
C LEU A 246 13.04 -18.47 5.03
N PRO A 247 13.68 -17.87 4.01
CA PRO A 247 14.94 -17.18 4.20
C PRO A 247 14.74 -15.92 5.05
N ARG A 248 15.80 -15.49 5.73
CA ARG A 248 15.78 -14.26 6.53
C ARG A 248 15.30 -13.07 5.71
N GLY A 249 14.39 -12.29 6.28
CA GLY A 249 13.78 -11.13 5.63
C GLY A 249 12.65 -11.48 4.66
N VAL A 250 12.24 -12.75 4.56
CA VAL A 250 10.99 -13.16 3.91
C VAL A 250 10.03 -13.70 4.95
N THR A 251 8.80 -13.20 4.98
CA THR A 251 7.78 -13.58 5.97
C THR A 251 6.55 -14.16 5.30
N ASP A 252 5.93 -15.17 5.89
CA ASP A 252 4.64 -15.72 5.42
C ASP A 252 3.51 -14.71 5.64
N GLU A 253 2.72 -14.46 4.59
CA GLU A 253 1.57 -13.55 4.64
C GLU A 253 0.30 -14.35 4.97
N LYS A 254 -0.18 -14.20 6.21
CA LYS A 254 -1.25 -15.06 6.75
C LYS A 254 -2.66 -14.64 6.30
N ASP A 255 -2.85 -13.36 5.97
CA ASP A 255 -4.17 -12.82 5.65
C ASP A 255 -4.71 -13.41 4.33
N ARG A 256 -3.82 -13.81 3.38
CA ARG A 256 -4.13 -14.48 2.09
C ARG A 256 -5.39 -13.98 1.39
N THR A 257 -5.66 -12.68 1.52
CA THR A 257 -6.83 -12.04 0.95
C THR A 257 -6.62 -11.74 -0.52
N VAL A 258 -7.66 -11.90 -1.34
CA VAL A 258 -7.63 -11.51 -2.75
C VAL A 258 -7.69 -9.98 -2.83
N HIS A 259 -6.75 -9.38 -3.54
CA HIS A 259 -6.69 -7.93 -3.78
C HIS A 259 -6.34 -7.61 -5.23
N PRO A 260 -6.61 -6.38 -5.72
CA PRO A 260 -6.06 -5.94 -7.00
C PRO A 260 -4.52 -6.00 -6.95
N ALA A 261 -3.89 -6.49 -8.01
CA ALA A 261 -2.44 -6.73 -8.02
C ALA A 261 -1.59 -5.44 -8.00
N GLY A 262 -2.19 -4.28 -8.28
CA GLY A 262 -1.49 -3.02 -8.55
C GLY A 262 -1.28 -2.82 -10.06
N PHE A 263 -0.82 -1.64 -10.48
CA PHE A 263 -0.52 -1.31 -11.87
C PHE A 263 0.93 -1.61 -12.27
N THR A 264 1.82 -1.78 -11.31
CA THR A 264 3.26 -2.04 -11.47
C THR A 264 3.65 -3.45 -11.08
N PHE A 265 2.67 -4.36 -10.87
CA PHE A 265 2.96 -5.75 -10.54
C PHE A 265 3.93 -6.38 -11.55
N GLY A 266 4.88 -7.14 -11.03
CA GLY A 266 5.96 -7.73 -11.81
C GLY A 266 6.97 -6.75 -12.38
N GLY A 267 6.93 -5.47 -11.98
CA GLY A 267 7.91 -4.47 -12.39
C GLY A 267 9.34 -4.77 -11.93
N SER A 268 9.50 -5.72 -11.00
CA SER A 268 10.77 -6.18 -10.47
C SER A 268 10.89 -7.71 -10.51
N SER A 269 10.09 -8.38 -11.34
CA SER A 269 10.11 -9.82 -11.54
C SER A 269 10.44 -10.20 -12.98
N HIS A 270 11.27 -11.23 -13.11
CA HIS A 270 11.68 -11.84 -14.36
C HIS A 270 11.20 -13.28 -14.38
N GLU A 271 10.29 -13.59 -15.30
CA GLU A 271 9.60 -14.88 -15.35
C GLU A 271 9.92 -15.62 -16.63
N ALA A 272 10.11 -16.93 -16.53
CA ALA A 272 10.29 -17.80 -17.68
C ALA A 272 9.82 -19.23 -17.40
N VAL A 273 9.43 -19.92 -18.46
CA VAL A 273 9.31 -21.39 -18.45
C VAL A 273 10.59 -21.99 -19.00
N ILE A 274 11.25 -22.80 -18.19
CA ILE A 274 12.48 -23.50 -18.51
C ILE A 274 12.12 -24.86 -19.08
N ARG A 275 12.55 -25.11 -20.32
CA ARG A 275 12.44 -26.40 -20.99
C ARG A 275 13.79 -27.10 -20.97
N PHE A 276 13.82 -28.30 -20.42
CA PHE A 276 15.04 -29.10 -20.36
C PHE A 276 15.19 -29.98 -21.63
N PRO A 277 16.43 -30.37 -21.99
CA PRO A 277 16.65 -31.30 -23.09
C PRO A 277 15.90 -32.61 -22.86
N LYS A 278 15.31 -33.18 -23.92
CA LYS A 278 14.42 -34.36 -23.82
C LYS A 278 15.12 -35.55 -23.16
N GLU A 279 16.40 -35.73 -23.45
CA GLU A 279 17.29 -36.75 -22.92
C GLU A 279 17.53 -36.63 -21.40
N SER A 280 17.30 -35.46 -20.80
CA SER A 280 17.44 -35.27 -19.35
C SER A 280 16.30 -35.92 -18.55
N GLY A 281 15.14 -36.16 -19.18
CA GLY A 281 13.93 -36.64 -18.51
C GLY A 281 13.36 -35.68 -17.46
N GLN A 282 13.80 -34.42 -17.44
CA GLN A 282 13.31 -33.39 -16.52
C GLN A 282 12.05 -32.70 -17.08
N ALA A 283 11.05 -32.53 -16.23
CA ALA A 283 9.83 -31.81 -16.58
C ALA A 283 10.11 -30.30 -16.68
N PRO A 284 9.38 -29.55 -17.53
CA PRO A 284 9.52 -28.10 -17.61
C PRO A 284 9.18 -27.41 -16.28
N VAL A 285 9.95 -26.38 -15.94
CA VAL A 285 9.83 -25.64 -14.68
C VAL A 285 9.55 -24.17 -14.96
N TYR A 286 8.53 -23.61 -14.32
CA TYR A 286 8.32 -22.17 -14.26
C TYR A 286 9.21 -21.57 -13.16
N VAL A 287 9.87 -20.45 -13.47
CA VAL A 287 10.69 -19.71 -12.51
C VAL A 287 10.32 -18.23 -12.56
N SER A 288 10.13 -17.63 -11.38
CA SER A 288 10.10 -16.19 -11.17
C SER A 288 11.31 -15.77 -10.33
N VAL A 289 12.12 -14.87 -10.87
CA VAL A 289 13.23 -14.23 -10.15
C VAL A 289 12.86 -12.78 -9.87
N THR A 290 12.76 -12.44 -8.60
CA THR A 290 12.34 -11.12 -8.12
C THR A 290 13.51 -10.37 -7.49
N ASP A 291 13.69 -9.11 -7.90
CA ASP A 291 14.63 -8.20 -7.29
C ASP A 291 14.15 -7.78 -5.90
N VAL A 292 15.05 -7.78 -4.92
CA VAL A 292 14.77 -7.24 -3.58
C VAL A 292 14.91 -5.72 -3.62
N LEU A 293 13.80 -5.01 -3.52
CA LEU A 293 13.80 -3.55 -3.58
C LEU A 293 14.34 -2.93 -2.28
N THR A 294 15.14 -1.86 -2.38
CA THR A 294 15.48 -1.04 -1.21
C THR A 294 14.25 -0.27 -0.72
N PRO A 295 14.22 0.22 0.53
CA PRO A 295 13.11 1.05 1.02
C PRO A 295 12.79 2.25 0.11
N GLU A 296 13.81 2.89 -0.46
CA GLU A 296 13.66 4.01 -1.40
C GLU A 296 13.00 3.56 -2.71
N GLN A 297 13.37 2.40 -3.23
CA GLN A 297 12.76 1.83 -4.44
C GLN A 297 11.32 1.37 -4.20
N VAL A 298 11.02 0.80 -3.02
CA VAL A 298 9.65 0.48 -2.61
C VAL A 298 8.80 1.74 -2.55
N LYS A 299 9.33 2.83 -1.98
CA LYS A 299 8.66 4.13 -1.98
C LYS A 299 8.41 4.64 -3.40
N GLN A 300 9.39 4.59 -4.29
CA GLN A 300 9.23 5.00 -5.69
C GLN A 300 8.15 4.18 -6.41
N ARG A 301 8.12 2.86 -6.20
CA ARG A 301 7.08 1.98 -6.74
C ARG A 301 5.71 2.32 -6.16
N GLN A 302 5.62 2.60 -4.87
CA GLN A 302 4.38 3.00 -4.22
C GLN A 302 3.86 4.36 -4.74
N ASP A 303 4.76 5.32 -4.98
CA ASP A 303 4.41 6.62 -5.57
C ASP A 303 3.92 6.46 -7.02
N GLU A 304 4.55 5.59 -7.81
CA GLU A 304 4.10 5.25 -9.17
C GLU A 304 2.75 4.52 -9.17
N GLU A 305 2.50 3.61 -8.23
CA GLU A 305 1.20 2.97 -8.03
C GLU A 305 0.12 4.01 -7.73
N ASN A 306 0.38 4.90 -6.78
CA ASN A 306 -0.54 5.98 -6.42
C ASN A 306 -0.82 6.90 -7.61
N ARG A 307 0.22 7.24 -8.40
CA ARG A 307 0.10 8.05 -9.60
C ARG A 307 -0.77 7.37 -10.67
N ARG A 308 -0.55 6.08 -10.93
CA ARG A 308 -1.36 5.31 -11.91
C ARG A 308 -2.79 5.10 -11.43
N GLN A 309 -3.00 4.89 -10.14
CA GLN A 309 -4.33 4.81 -9.55
C GLN A 309 -5.09 6.13 -9.72
N GLN A 310 -4.43 7.28 -9.52
CA GLN A 310 -5.05 8.59 -9.78
C GLN A 310 -5.41 8.78 -11.26
N GLU A 311 -4.56 8.35 -12.19
CA GLU A 311 -4.85 8.40 -13.63
C GLU A 311 -6.05 7.51 -14.00
N TRP A 312 -6.12 6.31 -13.43
CA TRP A 312 -7.24 5.39 -13.59
C TRP A 312 -8.52 5.99 -13.02
N ASP A 313 -8.47 6.50 -11.79
CA ASP A 313 -9.61 7.08 -11.08
C ASP A 313 -10.23 8.25 -11.84
N ALA A 314 -9.40 9.11 -12.44
CA ALA A 314 -9.87 10.24 -13.24
C ALA A 314 -10.62 9.83 -14.53
N THR A 315 -10.47 8.58 -14.97
CA THR A 315 -11.13 8.03 -16.17
C THR A 315 -12.20 7.00 -15.85
N HIS A 316 -12.34 6.59 -14.59
CA HIS A 316 -13.27 5.58 -14.09
C HIS A 316 -14.09 6.09 -12.89
N PRO A 317 -14.85 7.19 -13.05
CA PRO A 317 -15.53 7.87 -11.94
C PRO A 317 -16.63 7.04 -11.27
N VAL A 318 -17.24 6.09 -11.99
CA VAL A 318 -18.26 5.19 -11.41
C VAL A 318 -17.60 4.20 -10.46
N GLU A 319 -16.49 3.60 -10.88
CA GLU A 319 -15.70 2.66 -10.09
C GLU A 319 -15.09 3.37 -8.86
N VAL A 320 -14.69 4.64 -9.00
CA VAL A 320 -14.26 5.47 -7.87
C VAL A 320 -15.40 5.70 -6.88
N ALA A 321 -16.60 6.05 -7.36
CA ALA A 321 -17.76 6.24 -6.51
C ALA A 321 -18.17 4.93 -5.80
N GLU A 322 -18.11 3.79 -6.50
CA GLU A 322 -18.38 2.46 -5.94
C GLU A 322 -17.38 2.12 -4.83
N ARG A 323 -16.09 2.36 -5.08
CA ARG A 323 -15.02 2.17 -4.09
C ARG A 323 -15.21 3.07 -2.86
N ASN A 324 -15.54 4.35 -3.07
CA ASN A 324 -15.75 5.30 -1.98
C ASN A 324 -16.99 4.94 -1.14
N TYR A 325 -18.07 4.52 -1.78
CA TYR A 325 -19.26 4.01 -1.09
C TYR A 325 -18.92 2.78 -0.25
N ARG A 326 -18.19 1.81 -0.80
CA ARG A 326 -17.73 0.63 -0.05
C ARG A 326 -16.91 1.02 1.18
N LEU A 327 -15.92 1.90 1.02
CA LEU A 327 -15.09 2.39 2.13
C LEU A 327 -15.93 3.10 3.22
N ALA A 328 -16.88 3.95 2.81
CA ALA A 328 -17.77 4.63 3.73
C ALA A 328 -18.71 3.66 4.47
N SER A 329 -19.21 2.63 3.78
CA SER A 329 -20.01 1.56 4.38
C SER A 329 -19.21 0.75 5.39
N ASP A 330 -17.96 0.42 5.09
CA ASP A 330 -17.06 -0.30 6.01
C ASP A 330 -16.74 0.55 7.25
N GLU A 331 -16.51 1.86 7.07
CA GLU A 331 -16.36 2.80 8.20
C GLU A 331 -17.61 2.87 9.08
N LEU A 332 -18.81 2.90 8.48
CA LEU A 332 -20.07 2.88 9.23
C LEU A 332 -20.24 1.56 9.99
N ASN A 333 -19.93 0.43 9.36
CA ASN A 333 -19.99 -0.88 10.01
C ASN A 333 -19.06 -0.95 11.23
N ARG A 334 -17.82 -0.45 11.12
CA ARG A 334 -16.89 -0.35 12.27
C ARG A 334 -17.43 0.56 13.37
N ALA A 335 -18.02 1.70 13.01
CA ALA A 335 -18.66 2.59 13.99
C ALA A 335 -19.86 1.94 14.70
N ASN A 336 -20.65 1.13 13.99
CA ASN A 336 -21.75 0.37 14.60
C ASN A 336 -21.25 -0.65 15.62
N VAL A 337 -20.15 -1.36 15.30
CA VAL A 337 -19.50 -2.30 16.23
C VAL A 337 -18.94 -1.57 17.45
N ASP A 338 -18.31 -0.41 17.27
CA ASP A 338 -17.80 0.40 18.39
C ASP A 338 -18.94 0.87 19.31
N VAL A 339 -20.04 1.39 18.75
CA VAL A 339 -21.24 1.77 19.51
C VAL A 339 -21.77 0.58 20.33
N ALA A 340 -21.90 -0.61 19.72
CA ALA A 340 -22.35 -1.81 20.44
C ALA A 340 -21.41 -2.15 21.61
N GLY A 341 -20.09 -2.08 21.40
CA GLY A 341 -19.11 -2.28 22.47
C GLY A 341 -19.18 -1.23 23.58
N LYS A 342 -19.44 0.04 23.27
CA LYS A 342 -19.64 1.09 24.28
C LYS A 342 -20.96 0.93 25.04
N GLN A 343 -22.02 0.49 24.38
CA GLN A 343 -23.30 0.18 25.04
C GLN A 343 -23.13 -0.98 26.03
N GLU A 344 -22.40 -2.03 25.66
CA GLU A 344 -22.11 -3.13 26.58
C GLU A 344 -21.30 -2.66 27.80
N ARG A 345 -20.24 -1.85 27.58
CA ARG A 345 -19.47 -1.23 28.68
C ARG A 345 -20.36 -0.40 29.61
N GLN A 346 -21.28 0.39 29.06
CA GLN A 346 -22.22 1.19 29.85
C GLN A 346 -23.14 0.31 30.72
N ILE A 347 -23.68 -0.79 30.15
CA ILE A 347 -24.53 -1.73 30.87
C ILE A 347 -23.74 -2.39 32.02
N GLN A 348 -22.50 -2.85 31.75
CA GLN A 348 -21.64 -3.44 32.76
C GLN A 348 -21.30 -2.43 33.88
N ALA A 349 -21.00 -1.18 33.53
CA ALA A 349 -20.74 -0.12 34.50
C ALA A 349 -21.99 0.17 35.37
N ALA A 350 -23.18 0.23 34.77
CA ALA A 350 -24.43 0.42 35.50
C ALA A 350 -24.72 -0.73 36.48
N GLN A 351 -24.46 -1.99 36.08
CA GLN A 351 -24.56 -3.15 36.95
C GLN A 351 -23.54 -3.09 38.10
N ALA A 352 -22.31 -2.66 37.83
CA ALA A 352 -21.28 -2.48 38.85
C ALA A 352 -21.67 -1.40 39.87
N VAL A 353 -22.25 -0.26 39.44
CA VAL A 353 -22.78 0.76 40.36
C VAL A 353 -23.84 0.17 41.28
N ALA A 354 -24.80 -0.58 40.73
CA ALA A 354 -25.86 -1.21 41.52
C ALA A 354 -25.30 -2.21 42.55
N ALA A 355 -24.34 -3.04 42.14
CA ALA A 355 -23.68 -4.00 43.03
C ALA A 355 -22.90 -3.31 44.15
N ARG A 356 -22.07 -2.31 43.81
CA ARG A 356 -21.27 -1.55 44.81
C ARG A 356 -22.14 -0.74 45.74
N LYS A 357 -23.29 -0.24 45.28
CA LYS A 357 -24.27 0.41 46.15
C LYS A 357 -24.81 -0.56 47.19
N GLY A 358 -25.16 -1.78 46.79
CA GLY A 358 -25.60 -2.83 47.71
C GLY A 358 -24.55 -3.20 48.76
N GLU A 359 -23.28 -3.31 48.35
CA GLU A 359 -22.16 -3.57 49.27
C GLU A 359 -21.96 -2.41 50.28
N LEU A 360 -22.01 -1.17 49.80
CA LEU A 360 -21.90 0.02 50.65
C LEU A 360 -23.05 0.10 51.65
N ASP A 361 -24.27 -0.20 51.23
CA ASP A 361 -25.44 -0.22 52.13
C ASP A 361 -25.33 -1.29 53.21
N ALA A 362 -24.81 -2.48 52.87
CA ALA A 362 -24.55 -3.54 53.83
C ALA A 362 -23.44 -3.15 54.84
N ALA A 363 -22.35 -2.52 54.37
CA ALA A 363 -21.29 -2.02 55.24
C ALA A 363 -21.80 -0.92 56.19
N ASN A 364 -22.60 0.02 55.68
CA ASN A 364 -23.24 1.08 56.47
C ASN A 364 -24.16 0.51 57.56
N LYS A 365 -24.93 -0.53 57.25
CA LYS A 365 -25.76 -1.23 58.23
C LYS A 365 -24.91 -1.88 59.33
N THR A 366 -23.86 -2.59 58.97
CA THR A 366 -22.93 -3.22 59.94
C THR A 366 -22.29 -2.18 60.87
N PHE A 367 -21.92 -1.01 60.32
CA PHE A 367 -21.38 0.09 61.10
C PHE A 367 -22.42 0.70 62.04
N ALA A 368 -23.67 0.86 61.60
CA ALA A 368 -24.77 1.32 62.45
C ALA A 368 -25.03 0.34 63.61
N ASP A 369 -25.08 -0.96 63.33
CA ASP A 369 -25.25 -2.01 64.35
C ASP A 369 -24.09 -1.99 65.37
N ALA A 370 -22.86 -1.79 64.92
CA ALA A 370 -21.69 -1.67 65.81
C ALA A 370 -21.74 -0.42 66.70
N LYS A 371 -22.31 0.70 66.21
CA LYS A 371 -22.54 1.91 67.03
C LYS A 371 -23.56 1.67 68.14
N GLU A 372 -24.65 0.97 67.84
CA GLU A 372 -25.65 0.61 68.86
C GLU A 372 -25.05 -0.36 69.90
N GLU A 373 -24.14 -1.25 69.49
CA GLU A 373 -23.41 -2.11 70.42
C GLU A 373 -22.49 -1.34 71.38
N ILE A 374 -21.77 -0.32 70.88
CA ILE A 374 -20.99 0.59 71.75
C ILE A 374 -21.89 1.26 72.78
N LYS A 375 -23.02 1.82 72.33
CA LYS A 375 -24.00 2.51 73.18
C LYS A 375 -24.55 1.62 74.30
N LYS A 376 -24.77 0.34 74.02
CA LYS A 376 -25.23 -0.66 75.01
C LYS A 376 -24.25 -0.82 76.18
N PHE A 377 -22.95 -0.70 75.93
CA PHE A 377 -21.90 -0.86 76.95
C PHE A 377 -21.31 0.46 77.45
N GLU A 378 -21.80 1.61 76.96
CA GLU A 378 -21.28 2.94 77.27
C GLU A 378 -21.27 3.26 78.78
N ARG A 379 -22.22 2.71 79.54
CA ARG A 379 -22.26 2.83 81.01
C ARG A 379 -21.00 2.30 81.72
N PHE A 380 -20.22 1.43 81.06
CA PHE A 380 -18.98 0.86 81.59
C PHE A 380 -17.72 1.60 81.09
N ALA A 381 -17.86 2.69 80.32
CA ALA A 381 -16.72 3.41 79.73
C ALA A 381 -15.75 3.98 80.78
N HIS A 382 -16.27 4.38 81.95
CA HIS A 382 -15.50 4.96 83.06
C HIS A 382 -15.27 4.00 84.23
N ASP A 383 -15.53 2.70 84.04
CA ASP A 383 -15.32 1.67 85.07
C ASP A 383 -14.36 0.57 84.58
N PRO A 384 -13.03 0.79 84.68
CA PRO A 384 -12.03 -0.11 84.10
C PRO A 384 -12.00 -1.53 84.68
N MET A 385 -12.58 -1.72 85.88
CA MET A 385 -12.56 -3.02 86.58
C MET A 385 -13.81 -3.86 86.29
N ALA A 386 -14.87 -3.27 85.72
CA ALA A 386 -16.07 -4.00 85.32
C ALA A 386 -15.83 -4.86 84.07
N GLY A 387 -16.32 -6.10 84.07
CA GLY A 387 -16.26 -6.98 82.90
C GLY A 387 -16.92 -6.38 81.64
N GLY A 388 -17.87 -5.45 81.81
CA GLY A 388 -18.50 -4.69 80.74
C GLY A 388 -17.58 -3.68 80.03
N HIS A 389 -16.50 -3.24 80.67
CA HIS A 389 -15.51 -2.33 80.06
C HIS A 389 -14.78 -2.98 78.90
N ARG A 390 -14.41 -4.26 79.03
CA ARG A 390 -13.80 -5.05 77.94
C ARG A 390 -14.76 -5.20 76.75
N MET A 391 -16.06 -5.38 77.03
CA MET A 391 -17.09 -5.45 75.98
C MET A 391 -17.24 -4.12 75.25
N TRP A 392 -17.19 -2.99 75.98
CA TRP A 392 -17.19 -1.65 75.39
C TRP A 392 -15.96 -1.40 74.48
N GLN A 393 -14.75 -1.78 74.93
CA GLN A 393 -13.53 -1.67 74.10
C GLN A 393 -13.61 -2.53 72.83
N MET A 394 -14.12 -3.75 72.93
CA MET A 394 -14.32 -4.64 71.77
C MET A 394 -15.34 -4.09 70.78
N ALA A 395 -16.44 -3.52 71.26
CA ALA A 395 -17.44 -2.85 70.43
C ALA A 395 -16.82 -1.62 69.71
N GLY A 396 -15.96 -0.87 70.40
CA GLY A 396 -15.17 0.23 69.81
C GLY A 396 -14.30 -0.22 68.64
N LEU A 397 -13.52 -1.29 68.83
CA LEU A 397 -12.69 -1.87 67.76
C LEU A 397 -13.53 -2.39 66.59
N LYS A 398 -14.68 -3.03 66.87
CA LYS A 398 -15.61 -3.52 65.85
C LYS A 398 -16.18 -2.36 65.01
N ALA A 399 -16.58 -1.26 65.64
CA ALA A 399 -17.06 -0.08 64.92
C ALA A 399 -15.95 0.58 64.10
N GLN A 400 -14.72 0.65 64.61
CA GLN A 400 -13.58 1.18 63.85
C GLN A 400 -13.31 0.35 62.58
N ARG A 401 -13.35 -0.98 62.68
CA ARG A 401 -13.20 -1.87 61.51
C ARG A 401 -14.34 -1.67 60.51
N ALA A 402 -15.59 -1.61 60.99
CA ALA A 402 -16.76 -1.37 60.14
C ALA A 402 -16.71 0.01 59.47
N GLN A 403 -16.21 1.06 60.13
CA GLN A 403 -16.01 2.38 59.52
C GLN A 403 -14.95 2.34 58.41
N ASN A 404 -13.85 1.62 58.61
CA ASN A 404 -12.83 1.46 57.57
C ASN A 404 -13.38 0.71 56.36
N GLU A 405 -14.22 -0.31 56.58
CA GLU A 405 -14.92 -1.03 55.53
C GLU A 405 -15.90 -0.11 54.77
N VAL A 406 -16.69 0.71 55.46
CA VAL A 406 -17.53 1.75 54.83
C VAL A 406 -16.69 2.69 53.96
N ASN A 407 -15.56 3.18 54.47
CA ASN A 407 -14.68 4.09 53.71
C ASN A 407 -14.15 3.43 52.44
N GLN A 408 -13.75 2.15 52.52
CA GLN A 408 -13.32 1.38 51.36
C GLN A 408 -14.47 1.19 50.36
N LYS A 409 -15.65 0.76 50.81
CA LYS A 409 -16.82 0.55 49.94
C LYS A 409 -17.34 1.84 49.32
N GLN A 410 -17.21 2.96 50.01
CA GLN A 410 -17.53 4.28 49.46
C GLN A 410 -16.56 4.65 48.33
N ALA A 411 -15.26 4.38 48.49
CA ALA A 411 -14.29 4.61 47.43
C ALA A 411 -14.54 3.71 46.20
N GLU A 412 -14.86 2.44 46.42
CA GLU A 412 -15.24 1.49 45.35
C GLU A 412 -16.52 1.93 44.62
N PHE A 413 -17.53 2.41 45.35
CA PHE A 413 -18.76 2.95 44.79
C PHE A 413 -18.50 4.22 43.95
N ASN A 414 -17.76 5.19 44.49
CA ASN A 414 -17.42 6.42 43.77
C ASN A 414 -16.62 6.13 42.49
N ALA A 415 -15.73 5.13 42.52
CA ALA A 415 -14.98 4.69 41.33
C ALA A 415 -15.91 4.07 40.27
N ALA A 416 -16.89 3.27 40.69
CA ALA A 416 -17.89 2.69 39.79
C ALA A 416 -18.80 3.78 39.17
N GLU A 417 -19.21 4.78 39.93
CA GLU A 417 -19.97 5.93 39.41
C GLU A 417 -19.17 6.73 38.39
N LYS A 418 -17.89 6.94 38.64
CA LYS A 418 -16.99 7.60 37.67
C LYS A 418 -16.87 6.80 36.39
N GLU A 419 -16.64 5.49 36.48
CA GLU A 419 -16.57 4.61 35.29
C GLU A 419 -17.87 4.62 34.50
N LYS A 420 -19.03 4.65 35.17
CA LYS A 420 -20.32 4.80 34.50
C LYS A 420 -20.42 6.13 33.75
N ALA A 421 -20.01 7.24 34.37
CA ALA A 421 -20.01 8.55 33.73
C ALA A 421 -19.06 8.58 32.50
N ASP A 422 -17.88 7.99 32.62
CA ASP A 422 -16.90 7.88 31.52
C ASP A 422 -17.44 6.98 30.39
N ALA A 423 -18.15 5.89 30.73
CA ALA A 423 -18.80 5.02 29.76
C ALA A 423 -19.98 5.71 29.04
N ASP A 424 -20.81 6.47 29.76
CA ASP A 424 -21.89 7.29 29.19
C ASP A 424 -21.33 8.33 28.21
N ALA A 425 -20.26 9.04 28.60
CA ALA A 425 -19.59 10.02 27.73
C ALA A 425 -18.98 9.37 26.48
N ALA A 426 -18.29 8.23 26.64
CA ALA A 426 -17.70 7.50 25.52
C ALA A 426 -18.75 6.98 24.53
N LEU A 427 -19.91 6.52 25.03
CA LEU A 427 -21.03 6.10 24.19
C LEU A 427 -21.58 7.28 23.37
N ASN A 428 -21.76 8.45 23.98
CA ASN A 428 -22.24 9.64 23.27
C ASN A 428 -21.27 10.05 22.15
N VAL A 429 -19.96 10.01 22.40
CA VAL A 429 -18.93 10.27 21.37
C VAL A 429 -19.02 9.25 20.23
N ALA A 430 -19.18 7.97 20.54
CA ALA A 430 -19.32 6.91 19.53
C ALA A 430 -20.61 7.09 18.69
N LEU A 431 -21.72 7.50 19.30
CA LEU A 431 -22.99 7.79 18.60
C LEU A 431 -22.87 8.96 17.63
N GLU A 432 -22.21 10.05 18.02
CA GLU A 432 -21.96 11.20 17.14
C GLU A 432 -21.02 10.82 15.99
N SER A 433 -19.96 10.05 16.27
CA SER A 433 -19.07 9.51 15.23
C SER A 433 -19.86 8.65 14.23
N ARG A 434 -20.69 7.72 14.71
CA ARG A 434 -21.56 6.89 13.86
C ARG A 434 -22.47 7.74 12.98
N LYS A 435 -23.10 8.79 13.52
CA LYS A 435 -23.97 9.71 12.75
C LYS A 435 -23.21 10.39 11.62
N GLN A 436 -21.97 10.83 11.84
CA GLN A 436 -21.12 11.40 10.79
C GLN A 436 -20.79 10.36 9.71
N LYS A 437 -20.46 9.12 10.11
CA LYS A 437 -20.18 8.03 9.17
C LYS A 437 -21.42 7.61 8.38
N GLU A 438 -22.59 7.64 8.98
CA GLU A 438 -23.86 7.36 8.33
C GLU A 438 -24.15 8.39 7.23
N GLN A 439 -23.97 9.68 7.53
CA GLN A 439 -24.12 10.73 6.53
C GLN A 439 -23.12 10.57 5.39
N LYS A 440 -21.84 10.30 5.71
CA LYS A 440 -20.80 10.03 4.71
C LYS A 440 -21.16 8.86 3.79
N ALA A 441 -21.73 7.78 4.34
CA ALA A 441 -22.18 6.63 3.55
C ALA A 441 -23.36 6.98 2.63
N LYS A 442 -24.32 7.77 3.11
CA LYS A 442 -25.44 8.28 2.29
C LYS A 442 -24.94 9.17 1.16
N ASP A 443 -24.08 10.15 1.45
CA ASP A 443 -23.51 11.05 0.45
C ASP A 443 -22.71 10.27 -0.61
N ALA A 444 -21.97 9.23 -0.19
CA ALA A 444 -21.23 8.36 -1.10
C ALA A 444 -22.15 7.49 -1.98
N SER A 445 -23.25 6.98 -1.42
CA SER A 445 -24.28 6.25 -2.15
C SER A 445 -24.96 7.14 -3.19
N ASP A 446 -25.40 8.34 -2.78
CA ASP A 446 -26.04 9.31 -3.67
C ASP A 446 -25.09 9.72 -4.80
N LYS A 447 -23.79 9.90 -4.49
CA LYS A 447 -22.77 10.18 -5.49
C LYS A 447 -22.60 9.01 -6.47
N LEU A 448 -22.58 7.77 -5.99
CA LEU A 448 -22.51 6.58 -6.83
C LEU A 448 -23.72 6.51 -7.77
N ASP A 449 -24.93 6.68 -7.25
CA ASP A 449 -26.15 6.65 -8.05
C ASP A 449 -26.15 7.72 -9.14
N LYS A 450 -25.72 8.94 -8.80
CA LYS A 450 -25.57 10.02 -9.77
C LYS A 450 -24.54 9.66 -10.84
N GLU A 451 -23.32 9.27 -10.45
CA GLU A 451 -22.27 8.90 -11.41
C GLU A 451 -22.69 7.74 -12.31
N ASN A 452 -23.41 6.75 -11.78
CA ASN A 452 -23.89 5.58 -12.50
C ASN A 452 -24.97 5.91 -13.55
N LYS A 453 -25.59 7.10 -13.53
CA LYS A 453 -26.48 7.56 -14.61
C LYS A 453 -25.79 7.53 -15.98
N ARG A 454 -24.46 7.66 -16.05
CA ARG A 454 -23.69 7.56 -17.31
C ARG A 454 -23.70 6.16 -17.94
N ASN A 455 -24.03 5.13 -17.17
CA ASN A 455 -24.12 3.75 -17.63
C ASN A 455 -25.54 3.34 -18.03
N HIS A 456 -26.51 4.25 -17.94
CA HIS A 456 -27.91 3.99 -18.24
C HIS A 456 -28.34 4.70 -19.54
N PRO A 457 -29.42 4.24 -20.19
CA PRO A 457 -29.91 4.90 -21.40
C PRO A 457 -30.34 6.34 -21.18
N GLY A 458 -30.21 7.17 -22.21
CA GLY A 458 -30.71 8.53 -22.19
C GLY A 458 -30.71 9.21 -23.54
N LYS A 459 -31.45 10.32 -23.62
CA LYS A 459 -31.66 11.10 -24.84
C LYS A 459 -30.70 12.28 -24.87
N ALA A 460 -30.02 12.51 -26.00
CA ALA A 460 -29.16 13.68 -26.16
C ALA A 460 -29.98 14.98 -26.29
N THR A 461 -29.52 15.99 -25.56
CA THR A 461 -30.13 17.32 -25.46
C THR A 461 -29.05 18.40 -25.65
N GLY A 462 -29.46 19.67 -25.70
CA GLY A 462 -28.54 20.78 -25.91
C GLY A 462 -28.37 21.19 -27.37
N LYS A 463 -27.87 22.41 -27.57
CA LYS A 463 -27.70 23.01 -28.90
C LYS A 463 -26.26 22.98 -29.41
N GLY A 464 -25.29 22.76 -28.53
CA GLY A 464 -23.89 22.98 -28.84
C GLY A 464 -23.61 24.46 -29.09
N GLN A 465 -22.41 24.75 -29.60
CA GLN A 465 -22.01 26.10 -29.96
C GLN A 465 -21.43 26.15 -31.38
N PRO A 466 -21.57 27.28 -32.09
CA PRO A 466 -20.87 27.50 -33.34
C PRO A 466 -19.35 27.45 -33.10
N VAL A 467 -18.63 26.74 -33.98
CA VAL A 467 -17.17 26.61 -33.89
C VAL A 467 -16.52 26.96 -35.23
N GLY A 468 -15.32 27.56 -35.16
CA GLY A 468 -14.50 27.87 -36.33
C GLY A 468 -13.51 26.76 -36.70
N ASP A 469 -12.64 27.06 -37.65
CA ASP A 469 -11.61 26.15 -38.18
C ASP A 469 -10.60 25.64 -37.15
N LYS A 470 -10.52 26.31 -35.99
CA LYS A 470 -9.59 26.03 -34.89
C LYS A 470 -10.25 25.38 -33.67
N TRP A 471 -11.45 24.81 -33.83
CA TRP A 471 -12.19 24.15 -32.75
C TRP A 471 -11.33 23.29 -31.81
N LEU A 472 -10.44 22.45 -32.36
CA LEU A 472 -9.61 21.55 -31.56
C LEU A 472 -8.48 22.24 -30.80
N GLU A 473 -8.09 23.47 -31.20
CA GLU A 473 -7.09 24.26 -30.44
C GLU A 473 -7.61 24.64 -29.05
N ASP A 474 -8.93 24.80 -28.90
CA ASP A 474 -9.56 25.22 -27.66
C ASP A 474 -9.74 24.05 -26.68
N ALA A 475 -9.61 22.81 -27.14
CA ALA A 475 -9.62 21.63 -26.27
C ALA A 475 -8.41 21.58 -25.30
N GLY A 476 -7.39 22.42 -25.51
CA GLY A 476 -6.25 22.60 -24.61
C GLY A 476 -6.27 23.90 -23.80
N LYS A 477 -7.37 24.68 -23.84
CA LYS A 477 -7.47 26.00 -23.21
C LYS A 477 -8.73 26.10 -22.35
N GLU A 478 -8.70 27.02 -21.37
CA GLU A 478 -9.88 27.40 -20.57
C GLU A 478 -10.67 26.19 -20.02
N ALA A 479 -11.93 26.01 -20.44
CA ALA A 479 -12.79 24.88 -20.06
C ALA A 479 -12.81 23.74 -21.11
N GLY A 480 -12.05 23.86 -22.20
CA GLY A 480 -12.09 22.95 -23.34
C GLY A 480 -13.02 23.42 -24.44
N ALA A 481 -13.03 22.68 -25.56
CA ALA A 481 -13.81 23.05 -26.73
C ALA A 481 -15.27 22.62 -26.57
N PRO A 482 -16.26 23.46 -26.94
CA PRO A 482 -17.68 23.09 -26.90
C PRO A 482 -17.99 21.94 -27.87
N VAL A 483 -19.11 21.25 -27.64
CA VAL A 483 -19.74 20.42 -28.68
C VAL A 483 -20.16 21.33 -29.85
N PRO A 484 -19.72 21.05 -31.10
CA PRO A 484 -20.14 21.83 -32.25
C PRO A 484 -21.66 21.73 -32.49
N ASP A 485 -22.31 22.86 -32.77
CA ASP A 485 -23.74 22.96 -33.09
C ASP A 485 -24.21 21.97 -34.17
N ARG A 486 -23.46 21.88 -35.27
CA ARG A 486 -23.72 20.96 -36.40
C ARG A 486 -23.63 19.48 -36.02
N ILE A 487 -22.89 19.16 -34.96
CA ILE A 487 -22.82 17.80 -34.40
C ILE A 487 -23.97 17.60 -33.43
N ALA A 488 -24.26 18.59 -32.59
CA ALA A 488 -25.40 18.55 -31.68
C ALA A 488 -26.72 18.34 -32.44
N ASP A 489 -26.95 19.04 -33.56
CA ASP A 489 -28.15 18.86 -34.38
C ASP A 489 -28.34 17.43 -34.89
N LYS A 490 -27.24 16.72 -35.18
CA LYS A 490 -27.28 15.32 -35.65
C LYS A 490 -27.51 14.32 -34.53
N LEU A 491 -27.18 14.66 -33.29
CA LEU A 491 -27.27 13.78 -32.14
C LEU A 491 -28.50 14.05 -31.28
N ARG A 492 -29.04 15.27 -31.32
CA ARG A 492 -30.21 15.69 -30.54
C ARG A 492 -31.37 14.74 -30.77
N ASP A 493 -32.08 14.48 -29.70
CA ASP A 493 -33.24 13.59 -29.64
C ASP A 493 -32.96 12.11 -29.94
N LYS A 494 -31.71 11.71 -30.19
CA LYS A 494 -31.34 10.31 -30.26
C LYS A 494 -31.16 9.73 -28.86
N GLU A 495 -31.57 8.47 -28.72
CA GLU A 495 -31.37 7.69 -27.51
C GLU A 495 -30.08 6.88 -27.62
N PHE A 496 -29.30 6.87 -26.55
CA PHE A 496 -28.04 6.14 -26.43
C PHE A 496 -28.14 5.18 -25.25
N LYS A 497 -27.51 4.01 -25.38
CA LYS A 497 -27.59 2.96 -24.33
C LYS A 497 -26.85 3.35 -23.04
N ASN A 498 -25.79 4.14 -23.18
CA ASN A 498 -24.96 4.68 -22.12
C ASN A 498 -24.10 5.83 -22.70
N PHE A 499 -23.32 6.50 -21.87
CA PHE A 499 -22.50 7.63 -22.29
C PHE A 499 -21.33 7.21 -23.20
N ASP A 500 -20.81 5.97 -23.10
CA ASP A 500 -19.78 5.48 -24.02
C ASP A 500 -20.32 5.31 -25.44
N ASP A 501 -21.57 4.87 -25.59
CA ASP A 501 -22.27 4.82 -26.88
C ASP A 501 -22.46 6.23 -27.48
N PHE A 502 -22.87 7.20 -26.65
CA PHE A 502 -22.89 8.62 -27.06
C PHE A 502 -21.51 9.10 -27.51
N ARG A 503 -20.45 8.84 -26.73
CA ARG A 503 -19.07 9.22 -27.06
C ARG A 503 -18.62 8.62 -28.39
N LYS A 504 -18.92 7.35 -28.65
CA LYS A 504 -18.62 6.68 -29.92
C LYS A 504 -19.30 7.40 -31.08
N LYS A 505 -20.61 7.65 -30.97
CA LYS A 505 -21.41 8.31 -32.00
C LYS A 505 -21.00 9.78 -32.23
N PHE A 506 -20.63 10.49 -31.17
CA PHE A 506 -20.05 11.83 -31.27
C PHE A 506 -18.83 11.84 -32.18
N TRP A 507 -17.85 10.97 -31.94
CA TRP A 507 -16.64 10.91 -32.77
C TRP A 507 -16.92 10.42 -34.20
N GLU A 508 -17.85 9.48 -34.38
CA GLU A 508 -18.29 9.07 -35.72
C GLU A 508 -18.87 10.25 -36.52
N GLU A 509 -19.72 11.09 -35.92
CA GLU A 509 -20.29 12.25 -36.60
C GLU A 509 -19.25 13.35 -36.87
N VAL A 510 -18.31 13.58 -35.96
CA VAL A 510 -17.17 14.48 -36.19
C VAL A 510 -16.31 13.98 -37.37
N SER A 511 -16.14 12.67 -37.53
CA SER A 511 -15.35 12.10 -38.63
C SER A 511 -15.97 12.33 -40.02
N LYS A 512 -17.29 12.50 -40.08
CA LYS A 512 -18.07 12.72 -41.32
C LYS A 512 -18.14 14.19 -41.71
N ASP A 513 -17.85 15.10 -40.79
CA ASP A 513 -17.89 16.54 -41.07
C ASP A 513 -16.57 16.99 -41.73
N PRO A 514 -16.58 17.53 -42.96
CA PRO A 514 -15.35 17.89 -43.65
C PRO A 514 -14.59 19.04 -42.97
N GLU A 515 -15.31 19.99 -42.34
CA GLU A 515 -14.71 21.16 -41.71
C GLU A 515 -14.09 20.84 -40.34
N LEU A 516 -14.71 19.93 -39.58
CA LEU A 516 -14.14 19.48 -38.30
C LEU A 516 -13.05 18.43 -38.50
N SER A 517 -13.29 17.46 -39.41
CA SER A 517 -12.35 16.34 -39.62
C SER A 517 -11.01 16.79 -40.21
N LYS A 518 -10.93 17.91 -40.93
CA LYS A 518 -9.67 18.44 -41.50
C LYS A 518 -8.59 18.72 -40.46
N GLN A 519 -8.98 18.92 -39.20
CA GLN A 519 -8.06 19.15 -38.07
C GLN A 519 -7.34 17.87 -37.60
N PHE A 520 -7.74 16.70 -38.08
CA PHE A 520 -7.22 15.40 -37.63
C PHE A 520 -6.37 14.71 -38.71
N ILE A 521 -5.28 14.08 -38.27
CA ILE A 521 -4.45 13.22 -39.13
C ILE A 521 -5.21 11.98 -39.62
N PRO A 522 -4.83 11.34 -40.74
CA PRO A 522 -5.52 10.17 -41.28
C PRO A 522 -5.75 9.03 -40.28
N GLY A 523 -4.76 8.77 -39.43
CA GLY A 523 -4.88 7.77 -38.35
C GLY A 523 -5.99 8.10 -37.34
N ASN A 524 -6.16 9.37 -36.99
CA ASN A 524 -7.23 9.81 -36.10
C ASN A 524 -8.59 9.79 -36.80
N LYS A 525 -8.66 10.16 -38.09
CA LYS A 525 -9.90 10.03 -38.88
C LYS A 525 -10.41 8.59 -38.88
N LYS A 526 -9.52 7.61 -39.12
CA LYS A 526 -9.85 6.18 -39.06
C LYS A 526 -10.31 5.73 -37.67
N ARG A 527 -9.67 6.21 -36.60
CA ARG A 527 -10.09 5.91 -35.23
C ARG A 527 -11.50 6.42 -34.94
N MET A 528 -11.76 7.68 -35.29
CA MET A 528 -13.06 8.31 -35.08
C MET A 528 -14.19 7.65 -35.87
N SER A 529 -13.93 7.23 -37.11
CA SER A 529 -14.93 6.49 -37.90
C SER A 529 -15.24 5.08 -37.34
N GLN A 530 -14.39 4.58 -36.44
CA GLN A 530 -14.59 3.35 -35.67
C GLN A 530 -15.15 3.61 -34.25
N GLY A 531 -15.56 4.84 -33.93
CA GLY A 531 -16.09 5.25 -32.62
C GLY A 531 -15.02 5.46 -31.53
N LEU A 532 -13.74 5.37 -31.88
CA LEU A 532 -12.64 5.62 -30.95
C LEU A 532 -12.32 7.11 -30.87
N ALA A 533 -12.03 7.60 -29.66
CA ALA A 533 -11.55 8.96 -29.50
C ALA A 533 -10.22 9.18 -30.25
N PRO A 534 -10.04 10.35 -30.90
CA PRO A 534 -8.80 10.70 -31.57
C PRO A 534 -7.67 10.89 -30.54
N ARG A 535 -6.43 10.62 -30.95
CA ARG A 535 -5.24 10.87 -30.12
C ARG A 535 -4.96 12.37 -30.03
N ALA A 536 -4.65 12.83 -28.83
CA ALA A 536 -4.14 14.19 -28.58
C ALA A 536 -2.66 14.29 -29.00
N ARG A 537 -2.15 15.52 -29.09
CA ARG A 537 -0.71 15.76 -29.33
C ARG A 537 0.08 15.25 -28.12
N ASN A 538 1.27 14.68 -28.34
CA ASN A 538 2.08 14.10 -27.25
C ASN A 538 2.27 15.05 -26.06
N LYS A 539 2.49 16.35 -26.31
CA LYS A 539 2.64 17.38 -25.27
C LYS A 539 1.40 17.62 -24.39
N ASP A 540 0.22 17.23 -24.88
CA ASP A 540 -1.06 17.38 -24.21
C ASP A 540 -1.55 16.03 -23.59
N THR A 541 -0.70 14.99 -23.65
CA THR A 541 -0.97 13.68 -23.02
C THR A 541 -0.38 13.60 -21.62
N VAL A 542 -0.98 12.78 -20.75
CA VAL A 542 -0.48 12.51 -19.40
C VAL A 542 -0.55 11.00 -19.15
N GLY A 543 0.62 10.37 -19.01
CA GLY A 543 0.73 8.93 -18.80
C GLY A 543 0.00 8.11 -19.88
N GLY A 544 -0.90 7.22 -19.46
CA GLY A 544 -1.72 6.39 -20.36
C GLY A 544 -2.82 7.17 -21.09
N ARG A 545 -3.17 8.37 -20.61
CA ARG A 545 -4.26 9.21 -21.17
C ARG A 545 -3.73 9.99 -22.36
N ARG A 546 -4.00 9.43 -23.55
CA ARG A 546 -3.45 9.92 -24.83
C ARG A 546 -4.51 10.32 -25.86
N SER A 547 -5.79 10.23 -25.52
CA SER A 547 -6.90 10.54 -26.41
C SER A 547 -7.65 11.76 -25.89
N PHE A 548 -8.31 12.52 -26.77
CA PHE A 548 -9.25 13.55 -26.33
C PHE A 548 -10.37 12.92 -25.48
N GLU A 549 -10.85 13.68 -24.51
CA GLU A 549 -11.83 13.24 -23.51
C GLU A 549 -13.07 14.13 -23.60
N LEU A 550 -14.23 13.57 -23.23
CA LEU A 550 -15.46 14.32 -23.07
C LEU A 550 -15.66 14.57 -21.58
N HIS A 551 -15.57 15.84 -21.19
CA HIS A 551 -15.71 16.34 -19.83
C HIS A 551 -17.10 16.97 -19.64
N HIS A 552 -17.65 16.91 -18.43
CA HIS A 552 -18.89 17.60 -18.08
C HIS A 552 -18.56 18.85 -17.25
N ASP A 553 -18.93 20.03 -17.73
CA ASP A 553 -18.69 21.32 -17.03
C ASP A 553 -19.32 21.32 -15.65
N LYS A 554 -20.63 21.03 -15.58
CA LYS A 554 -21.33 20.68 -14.35
C LYS A 554 -21.19 19.16 -14.15
N PRO A 555 -20.50 18.69 -13.10
CA PRO A 555 -20.27 17.26 -12.87
C PRO A 555 -21.56 16.47 -12.75
N ILE A 556 -21.55 15.22 -13.20
CA ILE A 556 -22.70 14.31 -13.10
C ILE A 556 -23.08 14.09 -11.62
N SER A 557 -22.10 13.92 -10.74
CA SER A 557 -22.31 13.85 -9.28
C SER A 557 -22.95 15.10 -8.64
N GLN A 558 -22.97 16.23 -9.35
CA GLN A 558 -23.64 17.46 -8.93
C GLN A 558 -24.93 17.72 -9.71
N ASP A 559 -25.55 16.67 -10.27
CA ASP A 559 -26.75 16.75 -11.09
C ASP A 559 -26.55 17.54 -12.40
N GLY A 560 -25.37 17.40 -13.00
CA GLY A 560 -25.12 17.77 -14.39
C GLY A 560 -25.80 16.80 -15.36
N GLY A 561 -26.30 17.32 -16.48
CA GLY A 561 -26.92 16.50 -17.52
C GLY A 561 -25.89 15.58 -18.17
N VAL A 562 -26.11 14.26 -18.11
CA VAL A 562 -25.21 13.24 -18.70
C VAL A 562 -25.11 13.41 -20.22
N TYR A 563 -26.25 13.60 -20.87
CA TYR A 563 -26.39 13.72 -22.33
C TYR A 563 -26.73 15.14 -22.78
N ASP A 564 -26.51 16.12 -21.91
CA ASP A 564 -26.66 17.52 -22.25
C ASP A 564 -25.38 18.00 -22.95
N MET A 565 -25.46 18.22 -24.25
CA MET A 565 -24.33 18.64 -25.08
C MET A 565 -23.86 20.06 -24.78
N ASP A 566 -24.69 20.88 -24.11
CA ASP A 566 -24.28 22.20 -23.64
C ASP A 566 -23.44 22.10 -22.35
N ASN A 567 -23.57 20.98 -21.64
CA ASN A 567 -22.79 20.62 -20.46
C ASN A 567 -21.51 19.83 -20.80
N ILE A 568 -21.25 19.50 -22.08
CA ILE A 568 -20.10 18.68 -22.49
C ILE A 568 -19.02 19.52 -23.17
N ARG A 569 -17.76 19.27 -22.80
CA ARG A 569 -16.56 19.83 -23.42
C ARG A 569 -15.63 18.74 -23.93
N VAL A 570 -14.98 19.01 -25.06
CA VAL A 570 -13.84 18.23 -25.54
C VAL A 570 -12.57 18.79 -24.92
N THR A 571 -11.84 17.95 -24.19
CA THR A 571 -10.61 18.34 -23.52
C THR A 571 -9.45 17.46 -23.96
N THR A 572 -8.25 18.02 -23.95
CA THR A 572 -7.02 17.23 -23.90
C THR A 572 -6.89 16.56 -22.52
N PRO A 573 -6.19 15.41 -22.42
CA PRO A 573 -5.90 14.77 -21.14
C PRO A 573 -5.29 15.71 -20.10
N LYS A 574 -4.30 16.52 -20.53
CA LYS A 574 -3.65 17.50 -19.66
C LYS A 574 -4.65 18.52 -19.12
N LEU A 575 -5.43 19.16 -19.99
CA LEU A 575 -6.41 20.14 -19.56
C LEU A 575 -7.47 19.54 -18.62
N HIS A 576 -7.97 18.33 -18.92
CA HIS A 576 -8.96 17.69 -18.06
C HIS A 576 -8.45 17.46 -16.64
N ILE A 577 -7.17 17.08 -16.51
CA ILE A 577 -6.51 16.95 -15.21
C ILE A 577 -6.40 18.31 -14.53
N ASP A 578 -5.97 19.34 -15.26
CA ASP A 578 -5.79 20.69 -14.72
C ASP A 578 -7.13 21.28 -14.22
N ILE A 579 -8.25 20.98 -14.90
CA ILE A 579 -9.59 21.37 -14.45
C ILE A 579 -9.95 20.72 -13.10
N HIS A 580 -9.68 19.42 -12.93
CA HIS A 580 -10.05 18.68 -11.71
C HIS A 580 -9.08 18.83 -10.54
N ARG A 581 -7.82 19.21 -10.80
CA ARG A 581 -6.86 19.47 -9.72
C ARG A 581 -7.19 20.72 -8.92
N GLY A 582 -8.01 21.62 -9.47
CA GLY A 582 -8.04 23.01 -9.02
C GLY A 582 -6.70 23.67 -9.39
N LYS A 583 -6.73 24.94 -9.81
CA LYS A 583 -5.50 25.67 -10.07
C LYS A 583 -4.66 25.83 -8.82
#